data_AF-W4FTZ8-F1
#
_entry.id   AF-W4FTZ8-F1
#
_cell.length_a   1.000
_cell.length_b   1.000
_cell.length_c   1.000
_cell.angle_alpha   90.00
_cell.angle_beta   90.00
_cell.angle_gamma   90.00
#
_symmetry.space_group_name_H-M   'P 1'
#
loop_
_entity.id
_entity.type
_entity.pdbx_description
1 polymer ?
#
loop_
_entity_poly.entity_id
_entity_poly.type
_entity_poly.pdbx_seq_one_letter_code
_entity_poly.pdbx_strand_id
1 'polypeptide(L)'
;MSNCWCQTQTSQLSGGIMQRFLQLSAEEASLALRPTLVKGRWKNPMISLRQQATVKKVAIQNGTVGSWTPGQGGWLEAWDTQKKHTVMRPPKGHANERREEDRVKKIQAAMATMPKKIEEHRAALIKAKPVKGLEKWLNETSAY
;
A
#
# COMPACT_ATOMS: atom_id res chain seq x y z
N MET A 1 -31.93 29.24 29.79
CA MET A 1 -31.90 29.50 28.33
C MET A 1 -31.50 28.21 27.64
N SER A 2 -32.48 27.36 27.37
CA SER A 2 -32.26 26.03 26.79
C SER A 2 -32.99 26.04 25.46
N ASN A 3 -32.26 26.06 24.35
CA ASN A 3 -32.66 25.51 23.05
C ASN A 3 -31.61 25.85 21.98
N CYS A 4 -31.53 24.96 20.98
CA CYS A 4 -30.94 25.17 19.65
C CYS A 4 -29.57 24.52 19.35
N TRP A 5 -29.34 23.26 19.77
CA TRP A 5 -28.37 22.37 19.10
C TRP A 5 -28.99 21.05 18.57
N CYS A 6 -30.30 20.84 18.77
CA CYS A 6 -31.00 19.63 18.32
C CYS A 6 -31.63 19.77 16.92
N GLN A 7 -31.78 20.99 16.38
CA GLN A 7 -32.43 21.23 15.08
C GLN A 7 -31.48 21.21 13.86
N THR A 8 -30.16 21.10 14.07
CA THR A 8 -29.18 21.15 12.96
C THR A 8 -28.90 19.80 12.29
N GLN A 9 -29.39 18.69 12.85
CA GLN A 9 -29.17 17.36 12.24
C GLN A 9 -30.28 16.97 11.25
N THR A 10 -31.53 17.37 11.51
CA THR A 10 -32.64 17.16 10.55
C THR A 10 -32.43 17.97 9.26
N SER A 11 -31.75 19.11 9.32
CA SER A 11 -31.45 19.92 8.13
C SER A 11 -30.44 19.25 7.18
N GLN A 12 -29.62 18.30 7.65
CA GLN A 12 -28.69 17.56 6.78
C GLN A 12 -29.38 16.48 5.91
N LEU A 13 -30.63 16.14 6.22
CA LEU A 13 -31.46 15.22 5.43
C LEU A 13 -32.46 15.98 4.53
N SER A 14 -32.32 17.31 4.38
CA SER A 14 -33.26 18.18 3.65
C SER A 14 -33.08 18.23 2.12
N GLY A 15 -32.18 17.41 1.56
CA GLY A 15 -32.06 17.28 0.10
C GLY A 15 -33.23 16.48 -0.48
N GLY A 16 -33.78 16.89 -1.63
CA GLY A 16 -34.93 16.20 -2.25
C GLY A 16 -34.72 14.69 -2.50
N ILE A 17 -33.49 14.28 -2.80
CA ILE A 17 -33.11 12.86 -2.94
C ILE A 17 -33.14 12.12 -1.60
N MET A 18 -32.74 12.76 -0.50
CA MET A 18 -32.78 12.16 0.83
C MET A 18 -34.21 11.98 1.34
N GLN A 19 -35.07 12.98 1.13
CA GLN A 19 -36.48 12.88 1.48
C GLN A 19 -37.16 11.74 0.72
N ARG A 20 -36.89 11.63 -0.58
CA ARG A 20 -37.38 10.50 -1.39
C ARG A 20 -36.90 9.15 -0.86
N PHE A 21 -35.63 9.04 -0.45
CA PHE A 21 -35.08 7.80 0.10
C PHE A 21 -35.78 7.36 1.39
N LEU A 22 -36.06 8.30 2.30
CA LEU A 22 -36.72 7.99 3.58
C LEU A 22 -38.16 7.47 3.40
N GLN A 23 -38.82 7.81 2.30
CA GLN A 23 -40.18 7.35 2.00
C GLN A 23 -40.24 5.95 1.38
N LEU A 24 -39.10 5.36 0.99
CA LEU A 24 -39.05 4.04 0.37
C LEU A 24 -39.35 2.93 1.38
N SER A 25 -39.88 1.81 0.86
CA SER A 25 -39.95 0.57 1.64
C SER A 25 -38.55 0.03 1.96
N ALA A 26 -38.42 -0.88 2.91
CA ALA A 26 -37.13 -1.47 3.26
C ALA A 26 -36.46 -2.18 2.07
N GLU A 27 -37.25 -2.86 1.24
CA GLU A 27 -36.76 -3.57 0.06
C GLU A 27 -36.25 -2.60 -1.01
N GLU A 28 -37.04 -1.56 -1.31
CA GLU A 28 -36.69 -0.52 -2.27
C GLU A 28 -35.47 0.28 -1.81
N ALA A 29 -35.41 0.61 -0.52
CA ALA A 29 -34.26 1.27 0.09
C ALA A 29 -33.00 0.41 -0.07
N SER A 30 -33.09 -0.91 0.13
CA SER A 30 -31.96 -1.82 -0.06
C SER A 30 -31.42 -1.83 -1.50
N LEU A 31 -32.30 -1.73 -2.49
CA LEU A 31 -31.93 -1.63 -3.90
C LEU A 31 -31.33 -0.25 -4.22
N ALA A 32 -31.89 0.81 -3.63
CA ALA A 32 -31.44 2.18 -3.81
C ALA A 32 -30.02 2.44 -3.26
N LEU A 33 -29.59 1.65 -2.27
CA LEU A 33 -28.25 1.72 -1.67
C LEU A 33 -27.16 1.10 -2.55
N ARG A 34 -27.53 0.16 -3.44
CA ARG A 34 -26.58 -0.62 -4.26
C ARG A 34 -26.49 -0.05 -5.69
N PRO A 35 -25.29 -0.07 -6.31
CA PRO A 35 -25.18 0.27 -7.72
C PRO A 35 -25.92 -0.77 -8.58
N THR A 36 -26.55 -0.30 -9.66
CA THR A 36 -27.33 -1.16 -10.57
C THR A 36 -26.75 -1.12 -11.97
N LEU A 37 -26.83 -2.25 -12.68
CA LEU A 37 -26.38 -2.33 -14.07
C LEU A 37 -27.55 -1.99 -15.00
N VAL A 38 -27.48 -0.86 -15.69
CA VAL A 38 -28.53 -0.38 -16.60
C VAL A 38 -27.93 -0.18 -17.98
N LYS A 39 -28.43 -0.93 -18.98
CA LYS A 39 -28.00 -0.85 -20.39
C LYS A 39 -26.47 -0.95 -20.55
N GLY A 40 -25.86 -1.91 -19.86
CA GLY A 40 -24.42 -2.17 -19.91
C GLY A 40 -23.55 -1.14 -19.17
N ARG A 41 -24.14 -0.18 -18.45
CA ARG A 41 -23.40 0.78 -17.63
C ARG A 41 -23.81 0.68 -16.17
N TRP A 42 -22.82 0.70 -15.28
CA TRP A 42 -23.07 0.80 -13.84
C TRP A 42 -23.58 2.19 -13.51
N LYS A 43 -24.75 2.25 -12.88
CA LYS A 43 -25.33 3.46 -12.34
C LYS A 43 -25.01 3.56 -10.86
N ASN A 44 -24.69 4.77 -10.43
CA ASN A 44 -24.48 5.09 -9.03
C ASN A 44 -25.77 4.83 -8.23
N PRO A 45 -25.66 4.46 -6.95
CA PRO A 45 -26.82 4.33 -6.07
C PRO A 45 -27.58 5.66 -5.94
N MET A 46 -28.85 5.60 -5.52
CA MET A 46 -29.70 6.77 -5.35
C MET A 46 -29.09 7.77 -4.35
N ILE A 47 -28.51 7.24 -3.27
CA ILE A 47 -27.79 8.03 -2.27
C ILE A 47 -26.31 7.64 -2.21
N SER A 48 -25.45 8.66 -2.11
CA SER A 48 -24.00 8.49 -1.99
C SER A 48 -23.60 7.82 -0.67
N LEU A 49 -22.42 7.19 -0.63
CA LEU A 49 -21.90 6.57 0.61
C LEU A 49 -21.82 7.53 1.80
N ARG A 50 -21.53 8.81 1.55
CA ARG A 50 -21.53 9.83 2.62
C ARG A 50 -22.93 10.02 3.20
N GLN A 51 -23.95 10.09 2.36
CA GLN A 51 -25.34 10.22 2.79
C GLN A 51 -25.82 8.99 3.53
N GLN A 52 -25.44 7.79 3.06
CA GLN A 52 -25.69 6.53 3.77
C GLN A 52 -25.12 6.56 5.19
N ALA A 53 -23.87 7.01 5.34
CA ALA A 53 -23.24 7.16 6.65
C ALA A 53 -23.96 8.20 7.54
N THR A 54 -24.48 9.29 6.96
CA THR A 54 -25.30 10.26 7.71
C THR A 54 -26.62 9.65 8.18
N VAL A 55 -27.35 8.92 7.31
CA VAL A 55 -28.59 8.22 7.70
C VAL A 55 -28.31 7.24 8.83
N LYS A 56 -27.24 6.46 8.71
CA LYS A 56 -26.84 5.53 9.76
C LYS A 56 -26.55 6.23 11.09
N LYS A 57 -25.82 7.35 11.08
CA LYS A 57 -25.55 8.14 12.30
C LYS A 57 -26.84 8.63 12.95
N VAL A 58 -27.78 9.13 12.16
CA VAL A 58 -29.09 9.59 12.65
C VAL A 58 -29.91 8.43 13.22
N ALA A 59 -29.91 7.26 12.56
CA ALA A 59 -30.58 6.07 13.08
C ALA A 59 -29.97 5.59 14.41
N ILE A 60 -28.65 5.63 14.54
CA ILE A 60 -27.96 5.33 15.82
C ILE A 60 -28.38 6.32 16.92
N GLN A 61 -28.42 7.62 16.61
CA GLN A 61 -28.83 8.65 17.57
C GLN A 61 -30.28 8.50 18.03
N ASN A 62 -31.16 8.10 17.11
CA ASN A 62 -32.59 7.92 17.40
C ASN A 62 -32.93 6.53 17.96
N GLY A 63 -31.97 5.61 18.05
CA GLY A 63 -32.21 4.24 18.49
C GLY A 63 -33.02 3.39 17.51
N THR A 64 -33.11 3.78 16.24
CA THR A 64 -33.87 3.08 15.18
C THR A 64 -32.98 2.14 14.35
N VAL A 65 -31.97 1.55 14.98
CA VAL A 65 -31.12 0.53 14.37
C VAL A 65 -31.80 -0.82 14.50
N GLY A 66 -31.87 -1.58 13.41
CA GLY A 66 -32.54 -2.88 13.34
C GLY A 66 -33.99 -2.84 12.83
N SER A 67 -34.59 -1.66 12.73
CA SER A 67 -35.91 -1.45 12.12
C SER A 67 -35.85 -0.34 11.06
N TRP A 68 -36.69 -0.45 10.03
CA TRP A 68 -36.86 0.57 9.02
C TRP A 68 -38.35 0.87 8.87
N THR A 69 -38.74 2.11 9.16
CA THR A 69 -40.11 2.59 8.95
C THR A 69 -40.13 3.68 7.88
N PRO A 70 -40.95 3.54 6.82
CA PRO A 70 -41.09 4.58 5.80
C PRO A 70 -41.48 5.92 6.43
N GLY A 71 -40.81 6.99 6.03
CA GLY A 71 -41.02 8.36 6.53
C GLY A 71 -40.30 8.69 7.85
N GLN A 72 -40.13 7.72 8.75
CA GLN A 72 -39.37 7.89 10.00
C GLN A 72 -37.88 7.58 9.82
N GLY A 73 -37.55 6.71 8.86
CA GLY A 73 -36.19 6.23 8.59
C GLY A 73 -35.81 5.04 9.47
N GLY A 74 -34.50 4.86 9.65
CA GLY A 74 -33.93 3.73 10.37
C GLY A 74 -32.67 3.20 9.69
N TRP A 75 -32.11 2.11 10.20
CA TRP A 75 -30.99 1.44 9.54
C TRP A 75 -31.00 -0.05 9.85
N LEU A 76 -31.04 -0.88 8.80
CA LEU A 76 -30.95 -2.33 8.95
C LEU A 76 -29.48 -2.77 8.96
N GLU A 77 -29.11 -3.65 9.89
CA GLU A 77 -27.75 -4.17 9.99
C GLU A 77 -27.31 -4.93 8.74
N ALA A 78 -28.25 -5.57 8.03
CA ALA A 78 -27.99 -6.24 6.76
C ALA A 78 -27.49 -5.29 5.65
N TRP A 79 -27.66 -3.97 5.80
CA TRP A 79 -27.14 -2.98 4.86
C TRP A 79 -25.68 -2.60 5.13
N ASP A 80 -25.10 -3.02 6.26
CA ASP A 80 -23.71 -2.76 6.56
C ASP A 80 -22.76 -3.56 5.67
N THR A 81 -21.78 -2.85 5.12
CA THR A 81 -20.69 -3.50 4.40
C THR A 81 -19.74 -4.15 5.39
N GLN A 82 -19.39 -5.42 5.15
CA GLN A 82 -18.43 -6.15 5.97
C GLN A 82 -17.09 -5.40 6.02
N LYS A 83 -16.62 -5.07 7.23
CA LYS A 83 -15.33 -4.39 7.40
C LYS A 83 -14.20 -5.36 7.05
N LYS A 84 -13.41 -5.04 6.03
CA LYS A 84 -12.20 -5.80 5.70
C LYS A 84 -11.19 -5.61 6.83
N HIS A 85 -10.82 -6.71 7.50
CA HIS A 85 -9.69 -6.71 8.41
C HIS A 85 -8.40 -6.70 7.57
N THR A 86 -7.58 -5.68 7.73
CA THR A 86 -6.26 -5.66 7.09
C THR A 86 -5.28 -6.34 8.04
N VAL A 87 -4.87 -7.56 7.72
CA VAL A 87 -3.77 -8.22 8.43
C VAL A 87 -2.48 -7.53 8.04
N MET A 88 -1.71 -7.06 9.03
CA MET A 88 -0.43 -6.40 8.79
C MET A 88 0.54 -7.40 8.14
N ARG A 89 1.04 -7.04 6.95
CA ARG A 89 2.08 -7.81 6.26
C ARG A 89 3.42 -7.58 6.96
N PRO A 90 4.32 -8.58 6.99
CA PRO A 90 5.67 -8.36 7.48
C PRO A 90 6.37 -7.29 6.63
N PRO A 91 7.23 -6.45 7.24
CA PRO A 91 7.97 -5.43 6.51
C PRO A 91 8.95 -6.08 5.52
N LYS A 92 9.13 -5.44 4.36
CA LYS A 92 9.98 -5.93 3.27
C LYS A 92 11.49 -5.98 3.60
N GLY A 93 11.92 -5.25 4.63
CA GLY A 93 13.34 -5.01 4.93
C GLY A 93 13.99 -3.96 4.03
N HIS A 94 15.14 -3.42 4.48
CA HIS A 94 15.92 -2.43 3.74
C HIS A 94 16.66 -3.05 2.55
N ALA A 95 17.12 -2.21 1.62
CA ALA A 95 17.88 -2.69 0.45
C ALA A 95 19.21 -3.34 0.83
N ASN A 96 19.78 -3.02 2.00
CA ASN A 96 21.05 -3.56 2.47
C ASN A 96 20.87 -4.96 3.08
N GLU A 97 19.83 -5.15 3.88
CA GLU A 97 19.43 -6.44 4.46
C GLU A 97 19.11 -7.45 3.36
N ARG A 98 18.30 -7.04 2.37
CA ARG A 98 17.95 -7.90 1.22
C ARG A 98 19.13 -8.35 0.36
N ARG A 99 20.25 -7.61 0.38
CA ARG A 99 21.45 -7.86 -0.45
C ARG A 99 22.64 -8.35 0.39
N GLU A 100 22.43 -8.64 1.66
CA GLU A 100 23.50 -9.03 2.57
C GLU A 100 24.18 -10.32 2.11
N GLU A 101 23.40 -11.35 1.76
CA GLU A 101 23.92 -12.64 1.29
C GLU A 101 24.81 -12.50 0.06
N ASP A 102 24.36 -11.73 -0.94
CA ASP A 102 25.14 -11.48 -2.16
C ASP A 102 26.43 -10.72 -1.87
N ARG A 103 26.40 -9.79 -0.91
CA ARG A 103 27.57 -9.03 -0.48
C ARG A 103 28.58 -9.95 0.20
N VAL A 104 28.12 -10.83 1.08
CA VAL A 104 28.96 -11.82 1.78
C VAL A 104 29.61 -12.77 0.77
N LYS A 105 28.85 -13.30 -0.19
CA LYS A 105 29.40 -14.16 -1.26
C LYS A 105 30.51 -13.48 -2.06
N LYS A 106 30.31 -12.20 -2.43
CA LYS A 106 31.33 -11.40 -3.13
C LYS A 106 32.61 -11.22 -2.31
N ILE A 107 32.46 -10.94 -1.01
CA ILE A 107 33.60 -10.78 -0.11
C ILE A 107 34.37 -12.10 0.02
N GLN A 108 33.68 -13.22 0.24
CA GLN A 108 34.30 -14.54 0.36
C GLN A 108 35.06 -14.93 -0.91
N ALA A 109 34.46 -14.72 -2.08
CA ALA A 109 35.14 -14.97 -3.36
C ALA A 109 36.39 -14.08 -3.53
N ALA A 110 36.31 -12.81 -3.15
CA ALA A 110 37.45 -11.90 -3.20
C ALA A 110 38.58 -12.37 -2.28
N MET A 111 38.26 -12.77 -1.04
CA MET A 111 39.25 -13.27 -0.08
C MET A 111 39.94 -14.56 -0.57
N ALA A 112 39.19 -15.49 -1.17
CA ALA A 112 39.77 -16.72 -1.71
C ALA A 112 40.78 -16.45 -2.84
N THR A 113 40.53 -15.43 -3.67
CA THR A 113 41.44 -15.05 -4.76
C THR A 113 42.61 -14.16 -4.33
N MET A 114 42.63 -13.68 -3.09
CA MET A 114 43.60 -12.69 -2.61
C MET A 114 45.06 -13.20 -2.62
N PRO A 115 45.39 -14.43 -2.15
CA PRO A 115 46.78 -14.91 -2.14
C PRO A 115 47.41 -14.93 -3.53
N LYS A 116 46.65 -15.43 -4.52
CA LYS A 116 47.10 -15.48 -5.92
C LYS A 116 47.40 -14.08 -6.47
N LYS A 117 46.54 -13.10 -6.21
CA LYS A 117 46.76 -11.70 -6.63
C LYS A 117 48.00 -11.09 -5.97
N ILE A 118 48.29 -11.46 -4.72
CA ILE A 118 49.49 -11.01 -4.00
C ILE A 118 50.75 -11.59 -4.67
N GLU A 119 50.74 -12.87 -5.02
CA GLU A 119 51.85 -13.53 -5.70
C GLU A 119 52.10 -12.94 -7.09
N GLU A 120 51.04 -12.78 -7.89
CA GLU A 120 51.09 -12.15 -9.22
C GLU A 120 51.66 -10.73 -9.13
N HIS A 121 51.21 -9.94 -8.15
CA HIS A 121 51.70 -8.59 -7.94
C HIS A 121 53.18 -8.58 -7.51
N ARG A 122 53.59 -9.47 -6.61
CA ARG A 122 55.01 -9.60 -6.21
C ARG A 122 55.89 -10.01 -7.38
N ALA A 123 55.46 -10.96 -8.20
CA ALA A 123 56.17 -11.38 -9.40
C ALA A 123 56.28 -10.22 -10.42
N ALA A 124 55.21 -9.45 -10.61
CA ALA A 124 55.21 -8.27 -11.48
C ALA A 124 56.20 -7.21 -10.99
N LEU A 125 56.26 -6.95 -9.69
CA LEU A 125 57.24 -6.02 -9.11
C LEU A 125 58.68 -6.49 -9.31
N ILE A 126 58.95 -7.79 -9.19
CA ILE A 126 60.29 -8.34 -9.44
C ILE A 126 60.66 -8.18 -10.91
N LYS A 127 59.75 -8.53 -11.84
CA LYS A 127 59.95 -8.38 -13.28
C LYS A 127 60.15 -6.93 -13.72
N ALA A 128 59.45 -5.99 -13.07
CA ALA A 128 59.56 -4.56 -13.38
C ALA A 128 60.87 -3.93 -12.90
N LYS A 129 61.63 -4.59 -12.00
CA LYS A 129 62.94 -4.08 -11.59
C LYS A 129 63.90 -4.15 -12.78
N PRO A 130 64.67 -3.08 -13.05
CA PRO A 130 65.65 -3.10 -14.13
C PRO A 130 66.73 -4.14 -13.85
N VAL A 131 67.15 -4.84 -14.91
CA VAL A 131 68.25 -5.82 -14.87
C VAL A 131 69.56 -5.08 -14.54
N LYS A 132 70.34 -5.61 -13.60
CA LYS A 132 71.59 -4.99 -13.12
C LYS A 132 72.76 -5.98 -13.22
N GLY A 133 73.98 -5.47 -13.36
CA GLY A 133 75.21 -6.27 -13.32
C GLY A 133 75.43 -7.12 -14.57
N LEU A 134 75.90 -8.36 -14.37
CA LEU A 134 76.30 -9.28 -15.44
C LEU A 134 75.16 -9.62 -16.41
N GLU A 135 73.93 -9.76 -15.91
CA GLU A 135 72.75 -10.05 -16.74
C GLU A 135 72.41 -8.91 -17.71
N LYS A 136 72.63 -7.66 -17.29
CA LYS A 136 72.46 -6.49 -18.17
C LYS A 136 73.52 -6.50 -19.26
N TRP A 137 74.77 -6.73 -18.88
CA TRP A 137 75.90 -6.77 -19.80
C TRP A 137 75.78 -7.91 -20.83
N LEU A 138 75.36 -9.11 -20.40
CA LEU A 138 75.11 -10.27 -21.27
C LEU A 138 73.94 -10.03 -22.26
N ASN A 139 72.84 -9.41 -21.81
CA ASN A 139 71.73 -9.05 -22.69
C ASN A 139 72.13 -7.98 -23.73
N GLU A 140 73.04 -7.06 -23.39
CA GLU A 140 73.55 -6.03 -24.31
C GLU A 140 74.58 -6.60 -25.30
N THR A 141 75.42 -7.56 -24.89
CA THR A 141 76.50 -8.14 -25.72
C THR A 141 76.06 -9.32 -26.58
N SER A 142 75.09 -10.13 -26.15
CA SER A 142 74.56 -11.25 -26.94
C SER A 142 73.58 -10.83 -28.04
N ALA A 143 73.19 -9.56 -28.08
CA ALA A 143 72.27 -8.99 -29.07
C ALA A 143 72.96 -8.51 -30.36
N TYR A 144 74.26 -8.80 -30.51
CA TYR A 144 75.07 -8.52 -31.70
C TYR A 144 75.49 -9.80 -32.42
#